data_AF-A0A9Q9ICB3-F1
#
_entry.id   AF-A0A9Q9ICB3-F1
#
_cell.length_a   1.000
_cell.length_b   1.000
_cell.length_c   1.000
_cell.angle_alpha   90.00
_cell.angle_beta   90.00
_cell.angle_gamma   90.00
#
_symmetry.space_group_name_H-M   'P 1'
#
loop_
_entity.id
_entity.type
_entity.pdbx_description
1 polymer ?
#
loop_
_entity_poly.entity_id
_entity_poly.type
_entity_poly.pdbx_seq_one_letter_code
_entity_poly.pdbx_strand_id
1 'polypeptide(L)'
;MFVVHVAAGEEVVGSINRQCADRGISQAGILLVGAVKGCTISVMPRDDETADILTDYDEPFELTGRGEIVDGRAHLHVAAGGEGRTVVGHLHRALVGGWFVRAYVTPRD
;
A
#
# COMPACT_ATOMS: atom_id res chain seq x y z
N MET A 1 11.81 -10.69 10.06
CA MET A 1 11.51 -9.59 9.13
C MET A 1 12.08 -9.93 7.76
N PHE A 2 11.33 -9.68 6.69
CA PHE A 2 11.80 -9.81 5.31
C PHE A 2 11.32 -8.64 4.46
N VAL A 3 11.87 -8.48 3.27
CA VAL A 3 11.51 -7.40 2.34
C VAL A 3 10.74 -7.99 1.16
N VAL A 4 9.55 -7.44 0.91
CA VAL A 4 8.84 -7.59 -0.35
C VAL A 4 9.34 -6.48 -1.27
N HIS A 5 9.84 -6.87 -2.45
CA HIS A 5 10.19 -5.93 -3.50
C HIS A 5 9.07 -5.89 -4.54
N VAL A 6 8.62 -4.68 -4.88
CA VAL A 6 7.63 -4.43 -5.93
C VAL A 6 8.34 -3.68 -7.06
N ALA A 7 8.45 -4.34 -8.21
CA ALA A 7 9.17 -3.85 -9.37
C ALA A 7 8.31 -2.96 -10.26
N ALA A 8 8.95 -2.27 -11.22
CA ALA A 8 8.28 -1.51 -12.26
C ALA A 8 7.22 -2.36 -12.99
N GLY A 9 6.00 -1.80 -13.13
CA GLY A 9 4.87 -2.48 -13.76
C GLY A 9 4.05 -3.36 -12.81
N GLU A 10 4.47 -3.55 -11.56
CA GLU A 10 3.72 -4.33 -10.58
C GLU A 10 2.80 -3.46 -9.71
N GLU A 11 1.70 -4.07 -9.27
CA GLU A 11 0.78 -3.48 -8.30
C GLU A 11 1.24 -3.84 -6.87
N VAL A 12 1.29 -2.84 -5.99
CA VAL A 12 1.89 -2.92 -4.65
C VAL A 12 1.16 -3.90 -3.74
N VAL A 13 -0.17 -3.75 -3.59
CA VAL A 13 -0.96 -4.55 -2.64
C VAL A 13 -0.95 -6.03 -3.04
N GLY A 14 -1.18 -6.31 -4.31
CA GLY A 14 -1.15 -7.64 -4.90
C GLY A 14 0.22 -8.30 -4.81
N SER A 15 1.31 -7.53 -4.97
CA SER A 15 2.67 -8.06 -4.83
C SER A 15 3.03 -8.40 -3.38
N ILE A 16 2.58 -7.58 -2.42
CA ILE A 16 2.70 -7.88 -0.98
C ILE A 16 1.91 -9.15 -0.65
N ASN A 17 0.64 -9.22 -1.04
CA ASN A 17 -0.21 -10.38 -0.78
C ASN A 17 0.38 -11.67 -1.36
N ARG A 18 0.78 -11.65 -2.63
CA ARG A 18 1.40 -12.81 -3.30
C ARG A 18 2.66 -13.26 -2.60
N GLN A 19 3.60 -12.34 -2.35
CA GLN A 19 4.89 -12.71 -1.75
C GLN A 19 4.76 -13.14 -0.27
N CYS A 20 3.77 -12.62 0.47
CA CYS A 20 3.46 -13.11 1.81
C CYS A 20 2.82 -14.50 1.77
N ALA A 21 1.89 -14.75 0.85
CA ALA A 21 1.26 -16.05 0.65
C ALA A 21 2.29 -17.13 0.25
N ASP A 22 3.23 -16.81 -0.65
CA ASP A 22 4.33 -17.72 -1.03
C ASP A 22 5.21 -18.13 0.17
N ARG A 23 5.18 -17.35 1.26
CA ARG A 23 5.92 -17.58 2.51
C ARG A 23 5.04 -18.13 3.64
N GLY A 24 3.76 -18.41 3.38
CA GLY A 24 2.80 -18.85 4.39
C GLY A 24 2.50 -17.80 5.47
N ILE A 25 2.68 -16.51 5.19
CA ILE A 25 2.45 -15.44 6.15
C ILE A 25 0.98 -15.01 6.11
N SER A 26 0.28 -15.22 7.22
CA SER A 26 -1.12 -14.80 7.41
C SER A 26 -1.27 -13.61 8.36
N GLN A 27 -0.26 -13.32 9.19
CA GLN A 27 -0.26 -12.24 10.18
C GLN A 27 1.10 -11.53 10.19
N ALA A 28 1.14 -10.21 10.03
CA ALA A 28 2.39 -9.45 10.03
C ALA A 28 2.15 -7.94 10.21
N GLY A 29 3.14 -7.21 10.73
CA GLY A 29 3.21 -5.76 10.57
C GLY A 29 3.98 -5.37 9.30
N ILE A 30 3.59 -4.25 8.66
CA ILE A 30 4.21 -3.72 7.44
C ILE A 30 4.63 -2.26 7.66
N LEU A 31 5.82 -1.93 7.18
CA LEU A 31 6.26 -0.56 6.84
C LEU A 31 6.60 -0.54 5.34
N LEU A 32 6.18 0.48 4.59
CA LEU A 32 6.51 0.60 3.17
C LEU A 32 7.07 1.97 2.80
N VAL A 33 7.90 2.00 1.77
CA VAL A 33 8.45 3.21 1.14
C VAL A 33 8.72 2.97 -0.34
N GLY A 34 8.56 3.98 -1.17
CA GLY A 34 8.91 3.94 -2.58
C GLY A 34 8.20 5.00 -3.39
N ALA A 35 7.99 4.75 -4.68
CA ALA A 35 7.26 5.65 -5.56
C ALA A 35 6.36 4.88 -6.54
N VAL A 36 5.22 5.49 -6.88
CA VAL A 36 4.18 4.93 -7.75
C VAL A 36 3.84 5.92 -8.84
N LYS A 37 3.30 5.44 -9.97
CA LYS A 37 2.79 6.30 -11.07
C LYS A 37 1.28 6.56 -10.99
N GLY A 38 0.61 5.99 -10.00
CA GLY A 38 -0.80 6.15 -9.75
C GLY A 38 -1.27 5.23 -8.63
N CYS A 39 -2.32 5.64 -7.93
CA CYS A 39 -2.87 4.91 -6.80
C CYS A 39 -4.37 5.18 -6.62
N THR A 40 -5.02 4.33 -5.82
CA THR A 40 -6.40 4.48 -5.37
C THR A 40 -6.37 4.55 -3.86
N ILE A 41 -6.76 5.69 -3.30
CA ILE A 41 -6.77 5.94 -1.85
C ILE A 41 -8.19 6.33 -1.43
N SER A 42 -8.61 5.83 -0.27
CA SER A 42 -9.89 6.16 0.33
C SER A 42 -9.74 6.82 1.68
N VAL A 43 -10.75 7.63 2.01
CA VAL A 43 -11.02 8.16 3.34
C VAL A 43 -12.49 7.90 3.68
N MET A 44 -12.86 8.04 4.94
CA MET A 44 -14.25 7.88 5.37
C MET A 44 -14.99 9.23 5.35
N PRO A 45 -16.29 9.25 5.01
CA PRO A 45 -17.17 10.38 5.32
C PRO A 45 -17.15 10.72 6.81
N ARG A 46 -17.37 12.00 7.14
CA ARG A 46 -17.41 12.45 8.55
C ARG A 46 -18.51 11.77 9.36
N ASP A 47 -19.64 11.48 8.71
CA ASP A 47 -20.88 11.05 9.36
C ASP A 47 -21.20 9.56 9.10
N ASP A 48 -20.27 8.81 8.49
CA ASP A 48 -20.39 7.36 8.23
C ASP A 48 -19.00 6.71 8.14
N GLU A 49 -18.54 6.10 9.25
CA GLU A 49 -17.26 5.38 9.30
C GLU A 49 -17.26 4.03 8.56
N THR A 50 -18.40 3.57 8.05
CA THR A 50 -18.53 2.28 7.37
C THR A 50 -18.42 2.39 5.85
N ALA A 51 -18.43 3.62 5.33
CA ALA A 51 -18.34 3.92 3.90
C ALA A 51 -16.96 4.47 3.52
N ASP A 52 -16.53 4.16 2.29
CA ASP A 52 -15.30 4.69 1.70
C ASP A 52 -15.61 5.73 0.61
N ILE A 53 -14.91 6.86 0.66
CA ILE A 53 -14.79 7.82 -0.44
C ILE A 53 -13.49 7.49 -1.19
N LEU A 54 -13.59 6.75 -2.28
CA LEU A 54 -12.44 6.39 -3.10
C LEU A 54 -12.07 7.53 -4.05
N THR A 55 -10.77 7.82 -4.15
CA THR A 55 -10.22 8.70 -5.18
C THR A 55 -9.12 7.97 -5.94
N ASP A 56 -9.27 7.94 -7.26
CA ASP A 56 -8.23 7.47 -8.17
C ASP A 56 -7.31 8.62 -8.58
N TYR A 57 -6.02 8.38 -8.50
CA TYR A 57 -4.98 9.30 -8.95
C TYR A 57 -4.12 8.62 -10.00
N ASP A 58 -4.03 9.23 -11.19
CA ASP A 58 -3.17 8.78 -12.29
C ASP A 58 -2.00 9.75 -12.46
N GLU A 59 -1.17 9.85 -11.42
CA GLU A 59 0.03 10.69 -11.42
C GLU A 59 1.12 10.12 -10.49
N PRO A 60 2.38 10.59 -10.64
CA PRO A 60 3.47 10.16 -9.78
C PRO A 60 3.32 10.61 -8.31
N PHE A 61 3.57 9.69 -7.39
CA PHE A 61 3.65 9.96 -5.95
C PHE A 61 4.87 9.29 -5.31
N GLU A 62 5.54 10.02 -4.42
CA GLU A 62 6.41 9.46 -3.39
C GLU A 62 5.52 8.85 -2.28
N LEU A 63 5.69 7.57 -1.98
CA LEU A 63 4.81 6.79 -1.13
C LEU A 63 5.52 6.34 0.14
N THR A 64 4.87 6.53 1.29
CA THR A 64 5.25 5.92 2.56
C THR A 64 4.00 5.44 3.30
N GLY A 65 4.11 4.39 4.11
CA GLY A 65 2.94 3.90 4.82
C GLY A 65 3.21 2.77 5.80
N ARG A 66 2.15 2.40 6.52
CA ARG A 66 2.15 1.32 7.51
C ARG A 66 0.88 0.51 7.39
N GLY A 67 0.91 -0.71 7.89
CA GLY A 67 -0.28 -1.52 8.01
C GLY A 67 0.04 -2.91 8.51
N GLU A 68 -0.85 -3.84 8.23
CA GLU A 68 -0.74 -5.21 8.70
C GLU A 68 -1.16 -6.19 7.60
N ILE A 69 -0.66 -7.42 7.66
CA ILE A 69 -1.30 -8.57 7.02
C ILE A 69 -2.27 -9.13 8.05
N VAL A 70 -3.54 -9.24 7.69
CA VAL A 70 -4.60 -9.88 8.48
C VAL A 70 -5.28 -10.91 7.59
N ASP A 71 -5.36 -12.15 8.06
CA ASP A 71 -5.92 -13.29 7.32
C ASP A 71 -5.34 -13.42 5.90
N GLY A 72 -4.03 -13.18 5.79
CA GLY A 72 -3.29 -13.26 4.52
C GLY A 72 -3.50 -12.08 3.57
N ARG A 73 -4.18 -11.01 3.99
CA ARG A 73 -4.42 -9.81 3.18
C ARG A 73 -3.80 -8.57 3.80
N ALA A 74 -3.11 -7.79 2.99
CA ALA A 74 -2.57 -6.50 3.39
C ALA A 74 -3.67 -5.46 3.56
N HIS A 75 -3.67 -4.81 4.72
CA HIS A 75 -4.43 -3.60 4.99
C HIS A 75 -3.44 -2.47 5.25
N LEU A 76 -3.38 -1.49 4.34
CA LEU A 76 -2.36 -0.44 4.36
C LEU A 76 -2.99 0.94 4.45
N HIS A 77 -2.40 1.80 5.29
CA HIS A 77 -2.64 3.23 5.32
C HIS A 77 -1.36 3.95 4.90
N VAL A 78 -1.49 4.96 4.04
CA VAL A 78 -0.35 5.59 3.37
C VAL A 78 -0.46 7.11 3.37
N ALA A 79 0.71 7.76 3.21
CA ALA A 79 0.84 9.12 2.73
C ALA A 79 1.54 9.09 1.37
N ALA A 80 1.00 9.81 0.40
CA ALA A 80 1.54 9.93 -0.94
C ALA A 80 1.77 11.41 -1.28
N GLY A 81 3.02 11.80 -1.49
CA GLY A 81 3.44 13.16 -1.85
C GLY A 81 3.60 13.31 -3.36
N GLY A 82 2.79 14.18 -3.96
CA GLY A 82 2.79 14.51 -5.39
C GLY A 82 3.04 15.99 -5.60
N GLU A 83 3.07 16.44 -6.85
CA GLU A 83 3.31 17.85 -7.16
C GLU A 83 2.18 18.73 -6.56
N GLY A 84 2.53 19.59 -5.59
CA GLY A 84 1.59 20.52 -4.97
C GLY A 84 0.52 19.89 -4.07
N ARG A 85 0.56 18.57 -3.82
CA ARG A 85 -0.39 17.90 -2.93
C ARG A 85 0.18 16.72 -2.16
N THR A 86 -0.41 16.45 -1.01
CA THR A 86 -0.21 15.21 -0.27
C THR A 86 -1.58 14.58 -0.02
N VAL A 87 -1.69 13.30 -0.29
CA VAL A 87 -2.90 12.52 -0.07
C VAL A 87 -2.61 11.46 0.99
N VAL A 88 -3.56 11.24 1.90
CA VAL A 88 -3.44 10.29 2.99
C VAL A 88 -4.71 9.47 3.09
N GLY A 89 -4.59 8.20 3.45
CA GLY A 89 -5.76 7.35 3.64
C GLY A 89 -5.46 5.86 3.49
N HIS A 90 -6.52 5.08 3.33
CA HIS A 90 -6.43 3.64 3.09
C HIS A 90 -6.10 3.36 1.62
N LEU A 91 -5.03 2.59 1.39
CA LEU A 91 -4.56 2.22 0.07
C LEU A 91 -5.29 0.99 -0.44
N HIS A 92 -6.00 1.14 -1.56
CA HIS A 92 -6.66 0.04 -2.28
C HIS A 92 -5.77 -0.53 -3.39
N ARG A 93 -5.00 0.34 -4.06
CA ARG A 93 -4.17 -0.01 -5.21
C ARG A 93 -3.05 0.99 -5.39
N ALA A 94 -1.87 0.55 -5.79
CA ALA A 94 -0.77 1.42 -6.22
C ALA A 94 0.05 0.74 -7.32
N LEU A 95 0.30 1.42 -8.43
CA LEU A 95 1.06 0.87 -9.55
C LEU A 95 2.47 1.47 -9.59
N VAL A 96 3.49 0.63 -9.48
CA VAL A 96 4.88 1.09 -9.60
C VAL A 96 5.16 1.44 -11.06
N GLY A 97 5.65 2.66 -11.28
CA GLY A 97 6.06 3.15 -12.59
C GLY A 97 7.53 2.83 -12.85
N GLY A 98 8.37 3.87 -12.97
CA GLY A 98 9.80 3.75 -13.24
C GLY A 98 10.70 3.53 -12.02
N TRP A 99 10.13 3.21 -10.85
CA TRP A 99 10.83 3.13 -9.57
C TRP A 99 10.59 1.78 -8.88
N PHE A 100 10.59 1.76 -7.54
CA PHE A 100 10.29 0.61 -6.73
C PHE A 100 9.34 0.98 -5.60
N VAL A 101 8.70 -0.04 -5.02
CA VAL A 101 8.23 -0.01 -3.64
C VAL A 101 8.87 -1.15 -2.87
N ARG A 102 9.24 -0.90 -1.62
CA ARG A 102 9.70 -1.92 -0.67
C ARG A 102 8.78 -1.94 0.52
N ALA A 103 8.28 -3.12 0.87
CA ALA A 103 7.56 -3.36 2.11
C ALA A 103 8.41 -4.23 3.03
N TYR A 104 8.69 -3.71 4.22
CA TYR A 104 9.36 -4.40 5.32
C TYR A 104 8.31 -5.12 6.14
N VAL A 105 8.26 -6.44 6.01
CA VAL A 105 7.25 -7.29 6.62
C VAL A 105 7.83 -7.95 7.86
N THR A 106 7.16 -7.78 8.99
CA THR A 106 7.50 -8.38 10.27
C THR A 106 6.40 -9.35 10.67
N PRO A 107 6.58 -10.67 10.41
CA PRO A 107 5.63 -11.70 10.80
C PRO A 107 5.24 -11.59 12.28
N ARG A 108 3.98 -11.93 12.56
CA ARG A 108 3.45 -12.16 13.90
C ARG A 108 3.06 -13.63 13.97
N ASP A 109 3.39 -14.27 15.08
CA ASP A 109 2.97 -15.64 15.38
C ASP A 109 1.45 -15.68 15.68
#